data_AF-A0A970YYB5-F1
#
_entry.id   AF-A0A970YYB5-F1
#
_cell.length_a   1.000
_cell.length_b   1.000
_cell.length_c   1.000
_cell.angle_alpha   90.00
_cell.angle_beta   90.00
_cell.angle_gamma   90.00
#
_symmetry.space_group_name_H-M   'P 1'
#
loop_
_entity.id
_entity.type
_entity.pdbx_description
1 polymer ?
#
loop_
_entity_poly.entity_id
_entity_poly.type
_entity_poly.pdbx_seq_one_letter_code
_entity_poly.pdbx_strand_id
1 'polypeptide(L)'
;MKVGQITGQIIKPPQISEVSKAEEKKFENVFVDLIKNVNSAQNTSNRVTEDFINGEDIELHEVMIAGQKAKTSLELLTEIRNKAIDMYKELTRMQ
;
A
#
# COMPACT_ATOMS: atom_id res chain seq x y z
N MET A 1 -54.71 -46.03 0.53
CA MET A 1 -54.16 -45.04 1.49
C MET A 1 -52.66 -45.23 1.57
N LYS A 2 -51.87 -44.35 0.93
CA LYS A 2 -50.40 -44.30 1.03
C LYS A 2 -50.03 -42.84 1.31
N VAL A 3 -49.98 -42.51 2.59
CA VAL A 3 -49.44 -41.24 3.09
C VAL A 3 -47.94 -41.39 3.26
N GLY A 4 -47.17 -40.39 2.82
CA GLY A 4 -45.77 -40.23 3.26
C GLY A 4 -44.74 -40.10 2.14
N GLN A 5 -44.82 -39.04 1.33
CA GLN A 5 -43.65 -38.50 0.63
C GLN A 5 -43.69 -36.97 0.68
N ILE A 6 -43.43 -36.41 1.86
CA ILE A 6 -43.02 -35.02 2.03
C ILE A 6 -41.83 -35.01 2.98
N THR A 7 -40.69 -35.52 2.51
CA THR A 7 -39.41 -35.42 3.21
C THR A 7 -38.56 -34.36 2.54
N GLY A 8 -38.62 -33.18 3.14
CA GLY A 8 -37.48 -32.27 3.33
C GLY A 8 -36.61 -31.99 2.12
N GLN A 9 -36.88 -30.87 1.45
CA GLN A 9 -35.79 -30.06 0.90
C GLN A 9 -34.86 -29.72 2.07
N ILE A 10 -33.76 -30.45 2.18
CA ILE A 10 -32.64 -30.07 3.04
C ILE A 10 -32.05 -28.81 2.41
N ILE A 11 -32.43 -27.67 2.97
CA ILE A 11 -31.77 -26.39 2.73
C ILE A 11 -30.32 -26.60 3.16
N LYS A 12 -29.42 -26.74 2.17
CA LYS A 12 -27.98 -26.75 2.38
C LYS A 12 -27.64 -25.40 3.03
N PRO A 13 -27.09 -25.36 4.26
CA PRO A 13 -26.66 -24.10 4.86
C PRO A 13 -25.70 -23.42 3.87
N PRO A 14 -25.78 -22.08 3.72
CA PRO A 14 -24.88 -21.37 2.84
C PRO A 14 -23.46 -21.75 3.26
N GLN A 15 -22.74 -22.41 2.34
CA GLN A 15 -21.32 -22.60 2.49
C GLN A 15 -20.74 -21.20 2.62
N ILE A 16 -20.33 -20.85 3.84
CA ILE A 16 -19.42 -19.75 4.08
C ILE A 16 -18.15 -20.20 3.37
N SER A 17 -18.06 -19.86 2.08
CA SER A 17 -16.84 -19.95 1.32
C SER A 17 -15.78 -19.33 2.19
N GLU A 18 -14.77 -20.14 2.53
CA GLU A 18 -13.57 -19.67 3.22
C GLU A 18 -13.22 -18.31 2.63
N VAL A 19 -13.25 -17.28 3.46
CA VAL A 19 -12.64 -16.01 3.14
C VAL A 19 -11.23 -16.39 2.76
N SER A 20 -10.95 -16.41 1.45
CA SER A 20 -9.63 -16.67 0.89
C SER A 20 -8.68 -15.89 1.76
N LYS A 21 -7.71 -16.56 2.39
CA LYS A 21 -6.61 -15.90 3.11
C LYS A 21 -6.19 -14.73 2.24
N ALA A 22 -6.64 -13.52 2.58
CA ALA A 22 -6.08 -12.32 2.02
C ALA A 22 -4.63 -12.46 2.42
N GLU A 23 -3.74 -12.63 1.44
CA GLU A 23 -2.31 -12.70 1.68
C GLU A 23 -1.98 -11.53 2.59
N GLU A 24 -1.70 -11.86 3.85
CA GLU A 24 -1.44 -10.87 4.87
C GLU A 24 -0.14 -10.21 4.45
N LYS A 25 -0.26 -9.08 3.75
CA LYS A 25 0.91 -8.36 3.24
C LYS A 25 1.73 -8.00 4.45
N LYS A 26 2.85 -8.71 4.62
CA LYS A 26 3.78 -8.48 5.72
C LYS A 26 4.14 -7.00 5.73
N PHE A 27 4.19 -6.41 6.92
CA PHE A 27 4.57 -5.01 7.09
C PHE A 27 5.89 -4.67 6.36
N GLU A 28 6.85 -5.60 6.39
CA GLU A 28 8.10 -5.50 5.62
C GLU A 28 7.86 -5.24 4.13
N ASN A 29 6.94 -5.96 3.50
CA ASN A 29 6.62 -5.78 2.08
C ASN A 29 6.05 -4.37 1.83
N VAL A 30 5.14 -3.91 2.69
CA VAL A 30 4.55 -2.57 2.59
C VAL A 30 5.60 -1.49 2.76
N PHE A 31 6.53 -1.66 3.71
CA PHE A 31 7.61 -0.71 3.95
C PHE A 31 8.60 -0.66 2.78
N VAL A 32 8.97 -1.82 2.23
CA VAL A 32 9.83 -1.92 1.05
C VAL A 32 9.15 -1.26 -0.16
N ASP A 33 7.86 -1.49 -0.36
CA ASP A 33 7.10 -0.86 -1.44
C ASP A 33 7.04 0.66 -1.28
N LEU A 34 6.89 1.16 -0.05
CA LEU A 34 6.92 2.59 0.23
C LEU A 34 8.29 3.22 -0.13
N ILE A 35 9.39 2.56 0.23
CA ILE A 35 10.76 3.01 -0.14
C ILE A 35 10.89 3.07 -1.66
N LYS A 36 10.45 2.03 -2.38
CA LYS A 36 10.47 2.01 -3.85
C LYS A 36 9.65 3.15 -4.44
N ASN A 37 8.48 3.43 -3.89
CA ASN A 37 7.62 4.52 -4.34
C ASN A 37 8.28 5.89 -4.14
N VAL A 38 8.92 6.12 -3.00
CA VAL A 38 9.68 7.36 -2.75
C VAL A 38 10.83 7.49 -3.75
N ASN A 39 11.61 6.42 -3.97
CA ASN A 39 12.70 6.43 -4.94
C ASN A 39 12.20 6.74 -6.37
N SER A 40 11.09 6.12 -6.77
CA SER A 40 10.46 6.38 -8.07
C SER A 40 9.99 7.82 -8.19
N ALA A 41 9.38 8.39 -7.14
CA ALA A 41 8.94 9.78 -7.14
C ALA A 41 10.13 10.75 -7.25
N GLN A 42 11.22 10.44 -6.57
CA GLN A 42 12.46 11.23 -6.59
C GLN A 42 13.13 11.19 -7.97
N ASN A 43 13.25 10.00 -8.58
CA ASN A 43 13.75 9.87 -9.95
C ASN A 43 12.86 10.58 -10.97
N THR A 44 11.54 10.52 -10.79
CA THR A 44 10.60 11.24 -11.66
C THR A 44 10.80 12.74 -11.55
N SER A 45 10.93 13.27 -10.32
CA SER A 45 11.23 14.69 -10.10
C SER A 45 12.52 15.13 -10.78
N ASN A 46 13.59 14.32 -10.66
CA ASN A 46 14.87 14.63 -11.28
C ASN A 46 14.75 14.64 -12.80
N ARG A 47 14.12 13.61 -13.38
CA ARG A 47 13.91 13.52 -14.83
C ARG A 47 13.13 14.71 -15.37
N VAL A 48 11.98 15.02 -14.77
CA VAL A 48 11.15 16.16 -15.20
C VAL A 48 11.89 17.50 -15.06
N THR A 49 12.79 17.61 -14.06
CA THR A 49 13.67 18.78 -13.90
C THR A 49 14.71 18.85 -15.02
N GLU A 50 15.35 17.73 -15.37
CA GLU A 50 16.32 17.65 -16.48
C GLU A 50 15.65 17.94 -17.82
N ASP A 51 14.52 17.32 -18.11
CA ASP A 51 13.72 17.51 -19.32
C ASP A 51 13.34 19.02 -19.48
N PHE A 52 12.93 19.67 -18.39
CA PHE A 52 12.66 21.11 -18.36
C PHE A 52 13.90 21.98 -18.65
N ILE A 53 15.05 21.65 -18.05
CA ILE A 53 16.31 22.37 -18.29
C ILE A 53 16.80 22.20 -19.73
N ASN A 54 16.56 21.02 -20.31
CA ASN A 54 16.91 20.69 -21.69
C ASN A 54 15.98 21.39 -22.71
N GLY A 55 14.92 22.07 -22.24
CA GLY A 55 13.97 22.78 -23.10
C GLY A 55 12.98 21.85 -23.79
N GLU A 56 12.73 20.66 -23.24
CA GLU A 56 11.60 19.82 -23.67
C GLU A 56 10.26 20.49 -23.35
N ASP A 57 9.19 19.96 -23.93
CA ASP A 57 7.81 20.45 -23.74
C ASP A 57 7.26 20.07 -22.37
N ILE A 58 7.90 20.57 -21.31
CA ILE A 58 7.51 20.42 -19.91
C ILE A 58 7.28 21.80 -19.34
N GLU A 59 6.14 21.97 -18.68
CA GLU A 59 5.84 23.23 -18.00
C GLU A 59 6.47 23.28 -16.59
N LEU A 60 6.88 24.47 -16.15
CA LEU A 60 7.48 24.68 -14.83
C LEU A 60 6.60 24.13 -13.68
N HIS A 61 5.27 24.21 -13.83
CA HIS A 61 4.35 23.73 -12.81
C HIS A 61 4.42 22.20 -12.63
N GLU A 62 4.74 21.45 -13.69
CA GLU A 62 4.91 19.99 -13.60
C GLU A 62 6.17 19.62 -12.82
N VAL A 63 7.27 20.34 -13.03
CA VAL A 63 8.50 20.22 -12.24
C VAL A 63 8.21 20.48 -10.77
N MET A 64 7.46 21.56 -10.48
CA MET A 64 7.07 21.90 -9.11
C MET A 64 6.20 20.81 -8.47
N ILE A 65 5.20 20.29 -9.19
CA ILE A 65 4.32 19.21 -8.70
C ILE A 65 5.14 17.94 -8.44
N ALA A 66 6.01 17.55 -9.36
CA ALA A 66 6.86 16.37 -9.22
C ALA A 66 7.78 16.49 -8.00
N GLY A 67 8.38 17.67 -7.80
CA GLY A 67 9.20 17.98 -6.64
C GLY A 67 8.41 17.94 -5.32
N GLN A 68 7.23 18.56 -5.27
CA GLN A 68 6.37 18.51 -4.07
C GLN A 68 5.94 17.07 -3.75
N LYS A 69 5.56 16.28 -4.76
CA LYS A 69 5.19 14.88 -4.57
C LYS A 69 6.35 14.06 -4.00
N ALA A 70 7.56 14.24 -4.52
CA ALA A 70 8.75 13.57 -4.00
C ALA A 70 9.04 13.97 -2.54
N LYS A 71 8.93 15.28 -2.22
CA LYS A 71 9.13 15.82 -0.87
C LYS A 71 8.13 15.25 0.14
N THR A 72 6.83 15.36 -0.13
CA THR A 72 5.78 14.85 0.76
C THR A 72 5.88 13.34 0.96
N SER A 73 6.23 12.59 -0.09
CA SER A 73 6.41 11.12 0.02
C SER A 73 7.59 10.76 0.93
N LEU A 74 8.69 11.53 0.86
CA LEU A 74 9.86 11.35 1.72
C LEU A 74 9.57 11.71 3.19
N GLU A 75 8.82 12.79 3.43
CA GLU A 75 8.35 13.18 4.76
C GLU A 75 7.52 12.05 5.37
N LEU A 76 6.55 11.52 4.63
CA LEU A 76 5.74 10.39 5.07
C LEU A 76 6.57 9.15 5.41
N LEU A 77 7.55 8.80 4.57
CA LEU A 77 8.46 7.68 4.84
C LEU A 77 9.27 7.89 6.12
N THR A 78 9.71 9.12 6.38
CA THR A 78 10.47 9.46 7.58
C THR A 78 9.63 9.26 8.85
N GLU A 79 8.37 9.68 8.82
CA GLU A 79 7.44 9.44 9.93
C GLU A 79 7.20 7.95 10.17
N ILE A 80 6.99 7.18 9.10
CA ILE A 80 6.81 5.73 9.20
C ILE A 80 8.06 5.05 9.75
N ARG A 81 9.25 5.47 9.30
CA ARG A 81 10.54 4.98 9.82
C ARG A 81 10.68 5.24 11.32
N ASN A 82 10.39 6.47 11.76
CA ASN A 82 10.46 6.85 13.17
C ASN A 82 9.50 5.99 14.00
N LYS A 83 8.26 5.85 13.54
CA LYS A 83 7.24 5.03 14.21
C LYS A 83 7.64 3.55 14.29
N ALA A 84 8.20 3.00 13.22
CA ALA A 84 8.68 1.62 13.20
C ALA A 84 9.80 1.38 14.22
N ILE A 85 10.75 2.31 14.33
CA ILE A 85 11.82 2.27 15.34
C ILE A 85 11.24 2.36 16.75
N ASP A 86 10.27 3.25 16.98
CA ASP A 86 9.64 3.41 18.29
C ASP A 86 8.86 2.17 18.71
N MET A 87 8.11 1.56 17.78
CA MET A 87 7.41 0.28 18.04
C MET A 87 8.39 -0.85 18.38
N TYR A 88 9.53 -0.92 17.70
CA TYR A 88 10.58 -1.90 18.02
C TYR A 88 11.17 -1.67 19.43
N LYS A 89 11.46 -0.41 19.79
CA LYS A 89 11.95 -0.05 21.12
C LYS A 89 10.93 -0.40 22.20
N GLU A 90 9.65 -0.14 21.98
CA GLU A 90 8.58 -0.44 22.95
C GLU A 90 8.43 -1.95 23.18
N LEU A 91 8.44 -2.76 22.11
CA LEU A 91 8.40 -4.22 22.21
C LEU A 91 9.60 -4.78 23.01
N THR A 92 10.76 -4.13 22.94
CA THR A 92 11.96 -4.52 23.69
C THR A 92 11.88 -4.11 25.16
N ARG A 93 11.17 -3.02 25.48
CA ARG A 93 10.98 -2.53 26.86
C ARG A 93 9.95 -3.31 27.66
N MET A 94 9.01 -3.95 26.99
CA MET A 94 8.00 -4.81 27.64
C MET A 94 8.53 -6.21 28.00
N GLN A 95 9.72 -6.59 27.51
CA GLN A 95 10.38 -7.87 27.79
C GLN A 95 11.24 -7.82 29.06
#